data_AF-N1ZKZ6-F1
#
_entry.id   AF-N1ZKZ6-F1
#
_cell.length_a   1.000
_cell.length_b   1.000
_cell.length_c   1.000
_cell.angle_alpha   90.00
_cell.angle_beta   90.00
_cell.angle_gamma   90.00
#
_symmetry.space_group_name_H-M   'P 1'
#
loop_
_entity.id
_entity.type
_entity.pdbx_description
1 polymer ?
#
loop_
_entity_poly.entity_id
_entity_poly.type
_entity_poly.pdbx_seq_one_letter_code
_entity_poly.pdbx_strand_id
1 'polypeptide(L)'
;AKIHRREMTTNVDDLPDIHGMHLSTQYIFDLITKLISLDKEGRTQIPGLSKSRADVIVGGLIPLSIVLRNLQIGEVIFSNHGLRDGLLYEFLAKRTI
;
A
#
# COMPACT_ATOMS: atom_id res chain seq x y z
N ALA A 1 -3.04 -2.09 0.49
CA ALA A 1 -4.11 -1.30 1.13
C ALA A 1 -5.10 -0.65 0.16
N LYS A 2 -4.73 0.36 -0.65
CA LYS A 2 -5.73 1.12 -1.44
C LYS A 2 -6.49 0.31 -2.50
N ILE A 3 -5.82 -0.66 -3.12
CA ILE A 3 -6.46 -1.63 -4.04
C ILE A 3 -7.40 -2.52 -3.24
N HIS A 4 -6.90 -3.15 -2.18
CA HIS A 4 -7.68 -4.02 -1.30
C HIS A 4 -8.96 -3.38 -0.74
N ARG A 5 -8.92 -2.16 -0.20
CA ARG A 5 -10.14 -1.49 0.30
C ARG A 5 -11.19 -1.25 -0.79
N ARG A 6 -10.78 -1.14 -2.05
CA ARG A 6 -11.69 -1.01 -3.21
C ARG A 6 -12.26 -2.35 -3.66
N GLU A 7 -11.63 -3.46 -3.27
CA GLU A 7 -12.18 -4.81 -3.45
C GLU A 7 -13.25 -5.12 -2.39
N MET A 8 -13.17 -4.51 -1.20
CA MET A 8 -14.13 -4.72 -0.11
C MET A 8 -15.49 -4.05 -0.36
N THR A 9 -15.52 -2.92 -1.07
CA THR A 9 -16.75 -2.16 -1.32
C THR A 9 -16.66 -1.37 -2.61
N THR A 10 -17.79 -1.31 -3.32
CA THR A 10 -17.95 -0.51 -4.53
C THR A 10 -18.37 0.92 -4.22
N ASN A 11 -18.93 1.16 -3.02
CA ASN A 11 -19.32 2.49 -2.57
C ASN A 11 -18.08 3.30 -2.12
N VAL A 12 -17.86 4.47 -2.74
CA VAL A 12 -16.71 5.33 -2.44
C VAL A 12 -16.84 5.98 -1.07
N ASP A 13 -18.06 6.21 -0.61
CA ASP A 13 -18.34 6.90 0.65
C ASP A 13 -18.18 5.99 1.88
N ASP A 14 -18.06 4.68 1.66
CA ASP A 14 -17.97 3.65 2.70
C ASP A 14 -16.63 2.90 2.64
N LEU A 15 -15.56 3.58 2.24
CA LEU A 15 -14.23 2.95 2.14
C LEU A 15 -13.63 2.72 3.53
N PRO A 16 -13.21 1.49 3.86
CA PRO A 16 -12.55 1.24 5.13
C PRO A 16 -11.21 1.98 5.21
N ASP A 17 -10.86 2.39 6.43
CA ASP A 17 -9.58 3.02 6.70
C ASP A 17 -8.44 2.05 6.39
N ILE A 18 -7.34 2.61 5.89
CA ILE A 18 -6.12 1.88 5.60
C ILE A 18 -5.14 1.90 6.76
N HIS A 19 -5.27 2.82 7.71
CA HIS A 19 -4.47 2.77 8.93
C HIS A 19 -4.88 1.56 9.76
N GLY A 20 -3.90 0.74 10.16
CA GLY A 20 -4.14 -0.51 10.87
C GLY A 20 -4.67 -1.63 9.98
N MET A 21 -4.76 -1.46 8.66
CA MET A 21 -5.20 -2.55 7.77
C MET A 21 -4.13 -3.65 7.69
N HIS A 22 -4.52 -4.88 8.01
CA HIS A 22 -3.69 -6.07 7.89
C HIS A 22 -3.90 -6.72 6.52
N LEU A 23 -2.81 -7.03 5.81
CA LEU A 23 -2.83 -7.86 4.61
C LEU A 23 -1.87 -9.03 4.77
N SER A 24 -2.31 -10.21 4.37
CA SER A 24 -1.42 -11.36 4.31
C SER A 24 -0.36 -11.17 3.22
N THR A 25 0.84 -11.70 3.46
CA THR A 25 1.91 -11.70 2.46
C THR A 25 1.50 -12.46 1.19
N GLN A 26 0.67 -13.51 1.32
CA GLN A 26 0.13 -14.24 0.17
C GLN A 26 -0.69 -13.32 -0.74
N TYR A 27 -1.64 -12.56 -0.19
CA TYR A 27 -2.44 -11.60 -0.96
C TYR A 27 -1.53 -10.58 -1.68
N ILE A 28 -0.48 -10.09 -1.00
CA ILE A 28 0.46 -9.14 -1.59
C ILE A 28 1.19 -9.77 -2.80
N PHE A 29 1.64 -11.02 -2.69
CA PHE A 29 2.29 -11.71 -3.82
C PHE A 29 1.32 -11.99 -4.98
N ASP A 30 0.07 -12.35 -4.69
CA ASP A 30 -0.96 -12.55 -5.72
C ASP A 30 -1.24 -11.22 -6.45
N LEU A 31 -1.33 -10.12 -5.72
CA LEU A 31 -1.49 -8.79 -6.28
C LEU A 31 -0.27 -8.36 -7.12
N ILE A 32 0.95 -8.62 -6.65
CA ILE A 32 2.17 -8.35 -7.43
C ILE A 32 2.15 -9.15 -8.75
N THR A 33 1.78 -10.43 -8.69
CA THR A 33 1.69 -11.30 -9.87
C THR A 33 0.68 -10.76 -10.88
N LYS A 34 -0.50 -10.33 -10.41
CA LYS A 34 -1.53 -9.67 -11.24
C LYS A 34 -1.04 -8.36 -11.85
N LEU A 35 -0.27 -7.56 -11.12
CA LEU A 35 0.26 -6.28 -11.62
C LEU A 35 1.33 -6.49 -12.71
N ILE A 36 2.15 -7.52 -12.58
CA ILE A 36 3.19 -7.88 -13.55
C ILE A 36 2.55 -8.37 -14.87
N SER A 37 1.45 -9.12 -14.80
CA SER A 37 0.76 -9.61 -16.01
C SER A 37 0.04 -8.53 -16.81
N LEU A 38 -0.05 -7.30 -16.29
CA LEU A 38 -0.73 -6.18 -16.93
C LEU A 38 0.29 -5.17 -17.48
N ASP A 39 -0.04 -4.57 -18.60
CA ASP A 39 0.66 -3.42 -19.15
C ASP A 39 0.24 -2.12 -18.43
N LYS A 40 0.78 -0.99 -18.89
CA LYS A 40 0.45 0.33 -18.31
C LYS A 40 -1.06 0.56 -18.32
N GLU A 41 -1.71 0.39 -19.47
CA GLU A 41 -3.14 0.68 -19.62
C GLU A 41 -3.97 -0.20 -18.70
N GLY A 42 -3.72 -1.51 -18.67
CA GLY A 42 -4.37 -2.45 -17.75
C GLY A 42 -4.19 -2.06 -16.29
N ARG A 43 -2.99 -1.63 -15.88
CA ARG A 43 -2.74 -1.14 -14.52
C ARG A 43 -3.52 0.14 -14.20
N THR A 44 -3.69 1.06 -15.16
CA THR A 44 -4.48 2.29 -14.91
C THR A 44 -5.96 2.02 -14.63
N GLN A 45 -6.47 0.84 -15.03
CA GLN A 45 -7.85 0.43 -14.77
C GLN A 45 -8.05 -0.21 -13.39
N ILE A 46 -6.97 -0.49 -12.64
CA ILE A 46 -7.09 -1.14 -11.33
C ILE A 46 -7.67 -0.15 -10.31
N PRO A 47 -8.84 -0.45 -9.70
CA PRO A 47 -9.41 0.40 -8.67
C PRO A 47 -8.45 0.56 -7.49
N GLY A 48 -8.25 1.80 -7.06
CA GLY A 48 -7.37 2.12 -5.93
C GLY A 48 -5.89 2.28 -6.29
N LEU A 49 -5.48 2.00 -7.53
CA LEU A 49 -4.18 2.37 -8.06
C LEU A 49 -4.26 3.76 -8.72
N SER A 50 -3.36 4.67 -8.33
CA SER A 50 -3.27 5.99 -8.98
C SER A 50 -2.77 5.82 -10.42
N LYS A 51 -3.41 6.49 -11.39
CA LYS A 51 -3.00 6.47 -12.80
C LYS A 51 -1.53 6.87 -12.98
N SER A 52 -1.08 7.89 -12.24
CA SER A 52 0.32 8.35 -12.25
C SER A 52 1.33 7.32 -11.73
N ARG A 53 0.88 6.27 -11.06
CA ARG A 53 1.74 5.19 -10.52
C ARG A 53 1.74 3.94 -11.37
N ALA A 54 0.90 3.81 -12.39
CA ALA A 54 0.78 2.60 -13.21
C ALA A 54 2.12 2.18 -13.84
N ASP A 55 2.94 3.15 -14.22
CA ASP A 55 4.26 2.92 -14.82
C ASP A 55 5.30 2.37 -13.83
N VAL A 56 5.24 2.82 -12.57
CA VAL A 56 6.29 2.60 -11.56
C VAL A 56 5.91 1.62 -10.46
N ILE A 57 4.64 1.23 -10.36
CA ILE A 57 4.13 0.43 -9.24
C ILE A 57 4.83 -0.92 -9.10
N VAL A 58 5.11 -1.60 -10.22
CA VAL A 58 5.82 -2.89 -10.21
C VAL A 58 7.21 -2.72 -9.63
N GLY A 59 7.97 -1.72 -10.10
CA GLY A 59 9.30 -1.41 -9.57
C GLY A 59 9.28 -1.06 -8.08
N GLY A 60 8.30 -0.28 -7.64
CA GLY A 60 8.14 0.08 -6.22
C GLY A 60 7.80 -1.10 -5.30
N LEU A 61 7.22 -2.17 -5.83
CA LEU A 61 6.88 -3.37 -5.05
C LEU A 61 8.03 -4.38 -4.96
N ILE A 62 9.08 -4.25 -5.77
CA ILE A 62 10.22 -5.18 -5.75
C ILE A 62 10.92 -5.18 -4.38
N PRO A 63 11.34 -4.03 -3.79
CA PRO A 63 11.99 -4.03 -2.49
C PRO A 63 11.10 -4.64 -1.39
N LEU A 64 9.80 -4.34 -1.43
CA LEU A 64 8.84 -4.94 -0.50
C LEU A 64 8.82 -6.46 -0.64
N SER A 65 8.72 -6.98 -1.86
CA SER A 65 8.68 -8.42 -2.13
C SER A 65 9.93 -9.16 -1.63
N ILE A 66 11.10 -8.52 -1.73
CA ILE A 66 12.38 -9.03 -1.23
C ILE A 66 12.36 -9.08 0.30
N VAL A 67 11.93 -8.01 0.96
CA VAL A 67 11.84 -7.95 2.44
C VAL A 67 10.89 -9.03 2.96
N LEU A 68 9.69 -9.13 2.38
CA LEU A 68 8.69 -10.12 2.82
C LEU A 68 9.19 -11.55 2.67
N ARG A 69 9.85 -11.86 1.55
CA ARG A 69 10.40 -13.20 1.29
C ARG A 69 11.58 -13.54 2.20
N ASN A 70 12.57 -12.65 2.29
CA ASN A 70 13.81 -12.93 3.00
C ASN A 70 13.62 -13.01 4.52
N LEU A 71 12.69 -12.22 5.07
CA LEU A 71 12.39 -12.22 6.49
C LEU A 71 11.21 -13.14 6.86
N GLN A 72 10.67 -13.90 5.90
CA GLN A 72 9.54 -14.81 6.10
C GLN A 72 8.33 -14.15 6.80
N ILE A 73 8.04 -12.90 6.40
CA ILE A 73 6.96 -12.13 7.01
C ILE A 73 5.60 -12.68 6.56
N GLY A 74 4.71 -12.96 7.51
CA GLY A 74 3.36 -13.49 7.22
C GLY A 74 2.31 -12.42 6.91
N GLU A 75 2.48 -11.20 7.44
CA GLU A 75 1.52 -10.11 7.30
C GLU A 75 2.19 -8.73 7.20
N VAL A 76 1.47 -7.79 6.59
CA VAL A 76 1.84 -6.37 6.52
C VAL A 76 0.71 -5.53 7.07
N ILE A 77 1.03 -4.67 8.03
CA ILE A 77 0.12 -3.68 8.61
C ILE A 77 0.39 -2.32 7.96
N PHE A 78 -0.64 -1.67 7.45
CA PHE A 78 -0.50 -0.38 6.78
C PHE A 78 -0.71 0.78 7.76
N SER A 79 0.07 1.85 7.58
CA SER A 79 -0.10 3.11 8.29
C SER A 79 -0.39 4.26 7.33
N ASN A 80 -1.29 5.17 7.73
CA ASN A 80 -1.47 6.45 7.06
C ASN A 80 -0.44 7.51 7.47
N HIS A 81 0.29 7.27 8.55
CA HIS A 81 1.31 8.17 9.05
C HIS A 81 2.64 7.87 8.37
N GLY A 82 3.32 8.92 7.92
CA GLY A 82 4.64 8.83 7.29
C GLY A 82 5.62 9.83 7.87
N LEU A 83 6.62 10.18 7.07
CA LEU A 83 7.73 11.04 7.50
C LEU A 83 7.26 12.42 7.99
N ARG A 84 6.25 13.01 7.34
CA ARG A 84 5.74 14.34 7.73
C ARG A 84 5.10 14.33 9.11
N ASP A 85 4.33 13.29 9.40
CA ASP A 85 3.71 13.09 10.71
C ASP A 85 4.80 12.89 11.77
N GLY A 86 5.81 12.07 11.47
CA GLY A 86 6.97 11.89 12.35
C GLY A 86 7.68 13.20 12.69
N LEU A 87 7.95 14.04 11.69
CA LEU A 87 8.56 15.36 11.88
C LEU A 87 7.67 16.30 12.71
N LEU A 88 6.36 16.26 12.50
CA LEU A 88 5.40 17.04 13.30
C LEU A 88 5.42 16.59 14.76
N TYR A 89 5.35 15.28 15.03
CA TYR A 89 5.42 14.74 16.38
C TYR A 89 6.74 15.10 17.07
N GLU A 90 7.86 15.01 16.35
CA GLU A 90 9.17 15.40 16.87
C GLU A 90 9.22 16.91 17.21
N PHE A 91 8.68 17.75 16.33
CA PHE A 91 8.61 19.20 16.56
C PHE A 91 7.77 19.58 17.77
N LEU A 92 6.60 18.94 17.95
CA LEU A 92 5.71 19.18 19.09
C LEU A 92 6.34 18.68 20.40
N ALA A 93 6.97 17.51 20.39
CA ALA A 93 7.66 16.97 21.57
C ALA A 93 8.78 17.90 22.04
N LYS A 94 9.54 18.49 21.11
CA LYS A 94 10.61 19.47 21.42
C LYS A 94 10.11 20.80 21.98
N ARG A 95 8.84 21.16 21.77
CA ARG A 95 8.21 22.40 22.25
C ARG A 95 7.39 22.25 23.51
N THR A 96 7.20 21.02 24.00
CA THR A 96 6.45 20.74 25.24
C THR A 96 7.40 20.71 26.45
N ILE A 97 8.44 21.56 26.45
CA ILE A 97 9.36 21.78 27.58
C ILE A 97 9.12 23.19 28.11
#